data_AF-A0AAV1QG12-F1
#
_entry.id   AF-A0AAV1QG12-F1
#
_cell.length_a   1.000
_cell.length_b   1.000
_cell.length_c   1.000
_cell.angle_alpha   90.00
_cell.angle_beta   90.00
_cell.angle_gamma   90.00
#
_symmetry.space_group_name_H-M   'P 1'
#
loop_
_entity.id
_entity.type
_entity.pdbx_description
1 polymer ?
#
loop_
_entity_poly.entity_id
_entity_poly.type
_entity_poly.pdbx_seq_one_letter_code
_entity_poly.pdbx_strand_id
1 'polypeptide(L)'
;MPHDRFFLLRSHLHLVNDLEKLAENNDVFFKVCPLYDAIRSGCLELPLEENLCVDEQMVPFRGTLSVKQFIKGKPHPWGVKIYFLCGKSGMAYGFLMHQGTTMELSQEHRKQLGDGVVYHLSQRITEANHKLYFDNYFTTYNLLELLAERKIPSAGTARVSRFGRPPLQSDKEMAKKPRGSYDEVISRDGKVALVKWYDNRPVGGKKVKCNSCKCSDSFIRYLTGCCSLYKF
;
A
#
# COMPACT_ATOMS: atom_id res chain seq x y z
N MET A 1 15.27 35.53 -5.43
CA MET A 1 14.84 35.45 -6.85
C MET A 1 13.70 36.45 -7.06
N PRO A 2 13.72 37.29 -8.10
CA PRO A 2 12.61 38.21 -8.38
C PRO A 2 11.29 37.47 -8.66
N HIS A 3 10.16 38.08 -8.28
CA HIS A 3 8.82 37.51 -8.45
C HIS A 3 8.56 37.05 -9.90
N ASP A 4 8.77 37.93 -10.88
CA ASP A 4 8.45 37.62 -12.28
C ASP A 4 9.38 36.55 -12.87
N ARG A 5 10.66 36.55 -12.45
CA ARG A 5 11.62 35.51 -12.83
C ARG A 5 11.17 34.13 -12.31
N PHE A 6 10.58 34.06 -11.13
CA PHE A 6 10.05 32.80 -10.59
C PHE A 6 8.91 32.25 -11.45
N PHE A 7 7.93 33.08 -11.83
CA PHE A 7 6.82 32.62 -12.67
C PHE A 7 7.26 32.21 -14.06
N LEU A 8 8.22 32.93 -14.65
CA LEU A 8 8.78 32.61 -15.96
C LEU A 8 9.50 31.25 -15.94
N LEU A 9 10.30 30.98 -14.91
CA LEU A 9 10.94 29.67 -14.75
C LEU A 9 9.91 28.55 -14.54
N ARG A 10 8.88 28.81 -13.70
CA ARG A 10 7.83 27.82 -13.42
C ARG A 10 7.05 27.40 -14.66
N SER A 11 6.78 28.33 -15.59
CA SER A 11 5.98 28.04 -16.79
C SER A 11 6.79 27.40 -17.93
N HIS A 12 8.12 27.50 -17.89
CA HIS A 12 9.02 26.99 -18.95
C HIS A 12 9.92 25.84 -18.45
N LEU A 13 9.61 25.25 -17.29
CA LEU A 13 10.33 24.08 -16.80
C LEU A 13 9.90 22.84 -17.60
N HIS A 14 10.80 22.35 -18.45
CA HIS A 14 10.64 21.10 -19.18
C HIS A 14 11.76 20.13 -18.77
N LEU A 15 11.40 18.88 -18.49
CA LEU A 15 12.34 17.84 -18.09
C LEU A 15 12.72 16.92 -19.26
N VAL A 16 11.98 17.00 -20.36
CA VAL A 16 12.13 16.15 -21.54
C VAL A 16 11.96 16.99 -22.79
N ASN A 17 12.65 16.61 -23.86
CA ASN A 17 12.44 17.15 -25.20
C ASN A 17 11.19 16.51 -25.83
N ASP A 18 10.13 17.29 -26.04
CA ASP A 18 8.88 16.79 -26.62
C ASP A 18 9.06 16.25 -28.06
N LEU A 19 10.14 16.65 -28.76
CA LEU A 19 10.47 16.16 -30.11
C LEU A 19 11.01 14.72 -30.13
N GLU A 20 11.52 14.24 -29.00
CA GLU A 20 12.09 12.89 -28.86
C GLU A 20 11.05 11.85 -28.41
N LYS A 21 9.79 12.28 -28.25
CA LYS A 21 8.72 11.36 -27.86
C LYS A 21 8.41 10.39 -29.00
N LEU A 22 8.76 9.12 -28.79
CA LEU A 22 8.36 8.03 -29.69
C LEU A 22 6.84 7.91 -29.76
N ALA A 23 6.30 7.70 -30.97
CA ALA A 23 4.85 7.56 -31.20
C ALA A 23 4.24 6.38 -30.44
N GLU A 24 5.04 5.34 -30.18
CA GLU A 24 4.65 4.13 -29.44
C GLU A 24 4.67 4.30 -27.92
N ASN A 25 5.15 5.45 -27.42
CA ASN A 25 5.25 5.67 -25.99
C ASN A 25 3.87 5.96 -25.37
N ASN A 26 3.34 4.95 -24.70
CA ASN A 26 2.06 4.97 -24.00
C ASN A 26 2.17 5.46 -22.54
N ASP A 27 3.35 5.89 -22.07
CA ASP A 27 3.53 6.44 -20.73
C ASP A 27 2.86 7.81 -20.60
N VAL A 28 1.85 7.86 -19.74
CA VAL A 28 1.10 9.07 -19.41
C VAL A 28 1.97 10.09 -18.67
N PHE A 29 3.02 9.64 -17.98
CA PHE A 29 3.95 10.46 -17.20
C PHE A 29 5.29 10.73 -17.90
N PHE A 30 5.42 10.45 -19.20
CA PHE A 30 6.66 10.63 -19.97
C PHE A 30 7.37 11.96 -19.67
N LYS A 31 6.62 13.06 -19.61
CA LYS A 31 7.17 14.42 -19.38
C LYS A 31 7.85 14.62 -18.02
N VAL A 32 7.54 13.79 -17.03
CA VAL A 32 8.12 13.85 -15.68
C VAL A 32 8.96 12.62 -15.36
N CYS A 33 9.06 11.67 -16.31
CA CYS A 33 9.72 10.39 -16.12
C CYS A 33 11.19 10.52 -15.68
N PRO A 34 12.03 11.41 -16.25
CA PRO A 34 13.42 11.55 -15.78
C PRO A 34 13.54 11.97 -14.31
N LEU A 35 12.66 12.86 -13.85
CA LEU A 35 12.64 13.28 -12.45
C LEU A 35 12.11 12.16 -11.55
N TYR A 36 11.07 11.46 -12.00
CA TYR A 36 10.54 10.29 -11.30
C TYR A 36 11.63 9.22 -11.11
N ASP A 37 12.35 8.87 -12.17
CA ASP A 37 13.40 7.86 -12.15
C ASP A 37 14.58 8.27 -11.27
N ALA A 38 14.99 9.54 -11.34
CA ALA A 38 16.07 10.07 -10.50
C ALA A 38 15.73 10.06 -9.00
N ILE A 39 14.49 10.37 -8.64
CA ILE A 39 14.05 10.28 -7.23
C ILE A 39 13.93 8.81 -6.82
N ARG A 40 13.35 7.98 -7.70
CA ARG A 40 13.16 6.55 -7.44
C ARG A 40 14.49 5.82 -7.26
N SER A 41 15.50 6.12 -8.07
CA SER A 41 16.84 5.50 -7.92
C SER A 41 17.44 5.82 -6.56
N GLY A 42 17.38 7.09 -6.12
CA GLY A 42 17.83 7.50 -4.78
C GLY A 42 17.09 6.77 -3.66
N CYS A 43 15.76 6.61 -3.76
CA CYS A 43 14.98 5.82 -2.80
C CYS A 43 15.42 4.34 -2.78
N LEU A 44 15.68 3.76 -3.94
CA LEU A 44 16.07 2.36 -4.07
C LEU A 44 17.46 2.12 -3.47
N GLU A 45 18.38 3.06 -3.49
CA GLU A 45 19.73 2.91 -2.92
C GLU A 45 19.73 2.85 -1.38
N LEU A 46 18.66 3.31 -0.71
CA LEU A 46 18.59 3.35 0.74
C LEU A 46 18.46 1.95 1.36
N PRO A 47 19.14 1.68 2.49
CA PRO A 47 18.99 0.42 3.22
C PRO A 47 17.60 0.33 3.87
N LEU A 48 16.93 -0.80 3.68
CA LEU A 48 15.58 -1.03 4.20
C LEU A 48 15.53 -1.09 5.73
N GLU A 49 14.49 -0.52 6.32
CA GLU A 49 14.14 -0.73 7.73
C GLU A 49 13.50 -2.10 7.98
N GLU A 50 13.55 -2.59 9.22
CA GLU A 50 12.88 -3.84 9.63
C GLU A 50 11.36 -3.78 9.40
N ASN A 51 10.72 -2.65 9.70
CA ASN A 51 9.26 -2.52 9.60
C ASN A 51 8.91 -1.60 8.43
N LEU A 52 8.31 -2.18 7.40
CA LEU A 52 7.94 -1.51 6.14
C LEU A 52 6.42 -1.49 5.98
N CYS A 53 5.88 -0.44 5.37
CA CYS A 53 4.47 -0.34 5.04
C CYS A 53 4.26 0.04 3.58
N VAL A 54 3.20 -0.52 2.97
CA VAL A 54 2.67 -0.05 1.69
C VAL A 54 1.35 0.67 1.91
N ASP A 55 1.27 1.89 1.39
CA ASP A 55 0.07 2.72 1.43
C ASP A 55 -0.05 3.57 0.14
N GLU A 56 -1.23 4.15 -0.07
CA GLU A 56 -1.47 5.12 -1.13
C GLU A 56 -1.35 6.57 -0.66
N GLN A 57 -0.76 7.41 -1.49
CA GLN A 57 -0.79 8.86 -1.35
C GLN A 57 -1.44 9.49 -2.58
N MET A 58 -2.23 10.53 -2.34
CA MET A 58 -2.85 11.34 -3.39
C MET A 58 -2.09 12.65 -3.54
N VAL A 59 -1.57 12.92 -4.73
CA VAL A 59 -0.99 14.22 -5.09
C VAL A 59 -2.10 15.07 -5.70
N PRO A 60 -2.56 16.15 -5.03
CA PRO A 60 -3.66 16.96 -5.54
C PRO A 60 -3.35 17.56 -6.91
N PHE A 61 -4.23 17.31 -7.88
CA PHE A 61 -4.04 17.82 -9.23
C PHE A 61 -5.40 18.14 -9.87
N ARG A 62 -5.59 19.40 -10.27
CA ARG A 62 -6.84 19.88 -10.87
C ARG A 62 -6.82 19.97 -12.39
N GLY A 63 -5.64 19.87 -13.01
CA GLY A 63 -5.50 19.92 -14.47
C GLY A 63 -6.10 18.70 -15.19
N THR A 64 -5.96 18.71 -16.51
CA THR A 64 -6.41 17.62 -17.38
C THR A 64 -5.34 16.54 -17.43
N LEU A 65 -5.67 15.35 -16.93
CA LEU A 65 -4.82 14.16 -17.00
C LEU A 65 -5.72 12.92 -16.98
N SER A 66 -5.46 11.96 -17.86
CA SER A 66 -6.29 10.75 -18.05
C SER A 66 -6.30 9.84 -16.82
N VAL A 67 -5.19 9.74 -16.09
CA VAL A 67 -5.01 8.86 -14.93
C VAL A 67 -5.41 9.49 -13.59
N LYS A 68 -6.00 10.70 -13.63
CA LYS A 68 -6.48 11.41 -12.44
C LYS A 68 -7.61 10.60 -11.78
N GLN A 69 -7.49 10.35 -10.48
CA GLN A 69 -8.50 9.63 -9.70
C GLN A 69 -9.28 10.56 -8.76
N PHE A 70 -10.53 10.18 -8.51
CA PHE A 70 -11.37 10.79 -7.48
C PHE A 70 -11.47 9.87 -6.26
N ILE A 71 -11.02 10.33 -5.09
CA ILE A 71 -11.18 9.62 -3.82
C ILE A 71 -12.15 10.38 -2.93
N LYS A 72 -13.34 9.80 -2.76
CA LYS A 72 -14.38 10.32 -1.87
C LYS A 72 -13.89 10.32 -0.42
N GLY A 73 -14.07 11.45 0.27
CA GLY A 73 -13.78 11.58 1.71
C GLY A 73 -12.37 12.05 2.07
N LYS A 74 -11.50 12.31 1.09
CA LYS A 74 -10.22 13.00 1.31
C LYS A 74 -10.38 14.52 1.12
N PRO A 75 -9.63 15.37 1.85
CA PRO A 75 -9.75 16.85 1.72
C PRO A 75 -9.53 17.35 0.29
N HIS A 76 -8.61 16.72 -0.43
CA HIS A 76 -8.31 16.98 -1.83
C HIS A 76 -8.67 15.73 -2.64
N PRO A 77 -9.92 15.62 -3.13
CA PRO A 77 -10.39 14.35 -3.66
C PRO A 77 -9.90 14.05 -5.08
N TRP A 78 -9.47 15.07 -5.83
CA TRP A 78 -8.96 14.92 -7.20
C TRP A 78 -7.43 14.98 -7.24
N GLY A 79 -6.80 13.97 -7.85
CA GLY A 79 -5.36 13.99 -8.02
C GLY A 79 -4.78 12.75 -8.69
N VAL A 80 -3.44 12.65 -8.62
CA VAL A 80 -2.69 11.48 -9.08
C VAL A 80 -2.40 10.59 -7.88
N LYS A 81 -2.74 9.30 -8.01
CA LYS A 81 -2.45 8.31 -6.98
C LYS A 81 -1.03 7.77 -7.16
N ILE A 82 -0.28 7.70 -6.06
CA ILE A 82 1.04 7.10 -5.98
C ILE A 82 1.03 6.09 -4.83
N TYR A 83 1.62 4.93 -5.05
CA TYR A 83 1.80 3.92 -4.02
C TYR A 83 3.22 4.00 -3.49
N PHE A 84 3.39 3.97 -2.18
CA PHE A 84 4.70 4.09 -1.54
C PHE A 84 5.02 2.83 -0.73
N LEU A 85 6.29 2.45 -0.74
CA LEU A 85 6.91 1.58 0.24
C LEU A 85 7.70 2.47 1.21
N CYS A 86 7.23 2.58 2.44
CA CYS A 86 7.86 3.41 3.47
C CYS A 86 8.33 2.56 4.66
N GLY A 87 9.36 3.03 5.36
CA GLY A 87 9.74 2.45 6.65
C GLY A 87 9.02 3.10 7.81
N LYS A 88 9.28 2.57 9.00
CA LYS A 88 8.72 3.08 10.26
C LYS A 88 9.17 4.53 10.54
N SER A 89 10.31 4.95 10.02
CA SER A 89 10.74 6.37 10.10
C SER A 89 9.88 7.33 9.25
N GLY A 90 9.08 6.80 8.30
CA GLY A 90 8.41 7.58 7.26
C GLY A 90 9.27 7.81 6.01
N MET A 91 10.50 7.30 5.97
CA MET A 91 11.34 7.33 4.76
C MET A 91 10.76 6.45 3.66
N ALA A 92 10.80 6.94 2.42
CA ALA A 92 10.36 6.21 1.23
C ALA A 92 11.52 5.40 0.63
N TYR A 93 11.31 4.10 0.47
CA TYR A 93 12.27 3.14 -0.10
C TYR A 93 11.92 2.72 -1.54
N GLY A 94 10.76 3.14 -2.01
CA GLY A 94 10.28 2.89 -3.35
C GLY A 94 8.87 3.41 -3.50
N PHE A 95 8.47 3.70 -4.73
CA PHE A 95 7.12 4.14 -5.04
C PHE A 95 6.78 3.81 -6.48
N LEU A 96 5.47 3.80 -6.76
CA LEU A 96 4.91 3.46 -8.06
C LEU A 96 3.74 4.39 -8.37
N MET A 97 3.83 5.11 -9.48
CA MET A 97 2.73 5.97 -9.94
C MET A 97 1.61 5.16 -10.58
N HIS A 98 0.37 5.50 -10.27
CA HIS A 98 -0.78 4.84 -10.89
C HIS A 98 -1.00 5.35 -12.32
N GLN A 99 -0.72 4.49 -13.31
CA GLN A 99 -0.89 4.77 -14.74
C GLN A 99 -2.17 4.14 -15.35
N GLY A 100 -3.13 3.69 -14.53
CA GLY A 100 -4.29 2.95 -15.04
C GLY A 100 -3.87 1.60 -15.62
N THR A 101 -4.28 1.30 -16.86
CA THR A 101 -4.05 0.02 -17.54
C THR A 101 -2.59 -0.20 -17.94
N THR A 102 -1.81 0.88 -18.05
CA THR A 102 -0.41 0.88 -18.52
C THR A 102 0.61 0.65 -17.41
N MET A 103 0.18 0.41 -16.17
CA MET A 103 1.12 0.13 -15.07
C MET A 103 2.02 -1.07 -15.41
N GLU A 104 3.30 -0.97 -15.03
CA GLU A 104 4.34 -2.01 -15.14
C GLU A 104 4.09 -3.18 -14.18
N LEU A 105 2.90 -3.77 -14.26
CA LEU A 105 2.51 -4.95 -13.50
C LEU A 105 2.40 -6.14 -14.46
N SER A 106 2.78 -7.33 -13.98
CA SER A 106 2.54 -8.57 -14.73
C SER A 106 1.05 -8.68 -15.10
N GLN A 107 0.75 -9.34 -16.23
CA GLN A 107 -0.64 -9.46 -16.72
C GLN A 107 -1.59 -10.08 -15.69
N GLU A 108 -1.09 -10.99 -14.85
CA GLU A 108 -1.84 -11.62 -13.76
C GLU A 108 -2.12 -10.64 -12.62
N HIS A 109 -1.13 -9.83 -12.25
CA HIS A 109 -1.24 -8.82 -11.20
C HIS A 109 -2.06 -7.58 -11.60
N ARG A 110 -2.33 -7.38 -12.90
CA ARG A 110 -3.26 -6.35 -13.38
C ARG A 110 -4.73 -6.66 -13.04
N LYS A 111 -5.10 -7.94 -12.86
CA LYS A 111 -6.49 -8.34 -12.52
C LYS A 111 -6.87 -7.98 -11.08
N GLN A 112 -5.89 -7.93 -10.17
CA GLN A 112 -6.07 -7.54 -8.77
C GLN A 112 -5.03 -6.46 -8.43
N LEU A 113 -5.33 -5.23 -8.88
CA LEU A 113 -4.39 -4.10 -8.83
C LEU A 113 -3.75 -3.88 -7.46
N GLY A 114 -4.51 -4.03 -6.37
CA GLY A 114 -3.98 -3.87 -5.01
C GLY A 114 -2.86 -4.87 -4.70
N ASP A 115 -3.13 -6.15 -4.90
CA ASP A 115 -2.20 -7.25 -4.68
C ASP A 115 -0.95 -7.09 -5.56
N GLY A 116 -1.17 -6.73 -6.83
CA GLY A 116 -0.09 -6.50 -7.78
C GLY A 116 0.87 -5.40 -7.38
N VAL A 117 0.35 -4.29 -6.87
CA VAL A 117 1.16 -3.16 -6.39
C VAL A 117 1.99 -3.56 -5.17
N VAL A 118 1.38 -4.19 -4.16
CA VAL A 118 2.11 -4.63 -2.96
C VAL A 118 3.17 -5.66 -3.33
N TYR A 119 2.84 -6.61 -4.20
CA TYR A 119 3.79 -7.60 -4.67
C TYR A 119 4.97 -6.97 -5.42
N HIS A 120 4.71 -6.02 -6.32
CA HIS A 120 5.75 -5.33 -7.07
C HIS A 120 6.67 -4.54 -6.12
N LEU A 121 6.11 -3.76 -5.18
CA LEU A 121 6.92 -3.02 -4.21
C LEU A 121 7.68 -3.96 -3.26
N SER A 122 7.11 -5.11 -2.90
CA SER A 122 7.79 -6.11 -2.06
C SER A 122 8.94 -6.83 -2.78
N GLN A 123 9.09 -6.70 -4.10
CA GLN A 123 10.29 -7.20 -4.81
C GLN A 123 11.58 -6.56 -4.31
N ARG A 124 11.49 -5.36 -3.69
CA ARG A 124 12.64 -4.72 -3.06
C ARG A 124 13.14 -5.46 -1.81
N ILE A 125 12.27 -6.24 -1.16
CA ILE A 125 12.60 -7.00 0.05
C ILE A 125 13.23 -8.33 -0.37
N THR A 126 14.56 -8.40 -0.28
CA THR A 126 15.35 -9.59 -0.59
C THR A 126 15.94 -10.25 0.64
N GLU A 127 16.14 -9.49 1.72
CA GLU A 127 16.77 -9.95 2.94
C GLU A 127 15.73 -10.52 3.93
N ALA A 128 16.14 -11.53 4.69
CA ALA A 128 15.38 -11.99 5.84
C ALA A 128 15.49 -10.93 6.96
N ASN A 129 14.36 -10.60 7.59
CA ASN A 129 14.15 -9.70 8.76
C ASN A 129 13.21 -8.51 8.50
N HIS A 130 12.78 -8.28 7.26
CA HIS A 130 11.79 -7.24 6.99
C HIS A 130 10.36 -7.74 7.20
N LYS A 131 9.53 -6.91 7.81
CA LYS A 131 8.09 -7.11 8.04
C LYS A 131 7.32 -6.11 7.19
N LEU A 132 6.32 -6.59 6.46
CA LEU A 132 5.53 -5.77 5.55
C LEU A 132 4.11 -5.56 6.07
N TYR A 133 3.70 -4.31 6.21
CA TYR A 133 2.35 -3.93 6.65
C TYR A 133 1.58 -3.24 5.53
N PHE A 134 0.27 -3.44 5.47
CA PHE A 134 -0.59 -2.75 4.50
C PHE A 134 -2.04 -2.66 5.00
N ASP A 135 -2.80 -1.79 4.35
CA ASP A 135 -4.18 -1.49 4.70
C ASP A 135 -5.17 -2.61 4.26
N ASN A 136 -6.46 -2.38 4.49
CA ASN A 136 -7.53 -3.28 4.08
C ASN A 136 -7.88 -3.30 2.59
N TYR A 137 -7.56 -2.22 1.87
CA TYR A 137 -7.68 -2.16 0.43
C TYR A 137 -6.74 -3.18 -0.24
N PHE A 138 -5.55 -3.41 0.31
CA PHE A 138 -4.58 -4.39 -0.21
C PHE A 138 -4.71 -5.80 0.35
N THR A 139 -5.31 -5.98 1.54
CA THR A 139 -5.32 -7.28 2.22
C THR A 139 -6.24 -8.31 1.53
N THR A 140 -5.65 -9.37 0.96
CA THR A 140 -6.31 -10.56 0.39
C THR A 140 -5.61 -11.85 0.83
N TYR A 141 -6.25 -13.00 0.65
CA TYR A 141 -5.62 -14.30 0.94
C TYR A 141 -4.42 -14.56 0.01
N ASN A 142 -4.63 -14.40 -1.30
CA ASN A 142 -3.62 -14.69 -2.32
C ASN A 142 -2.35 -13.87 -2.12
N LEU A 143 -2.46 -12.58 -1.78
CA LEU A 143 -1.30 -11.74 -1.49
C LEU A 143 -0.51 -12.26 -0.28
N LEU A 144 -1.20 -12.63 0.81
CA LEU A 144 -0.55 -13.13 2.02
C LEU A 144 0.13 -14.48 1.79
N GLU A 145 -0.47 -15.36 0.98
CA GLU A 145 0.14 -16.62 0.57
C GLU A 145 1.42 -16.39 -0.25
N LEU A 146 1.37 -15.52 -1.27
CA LEU A 146 2.54 -15.18 -2.09
C LEU A 146 3.69 -14.57 -1.26
N LEU A 147 3.36 -13.70 -0.30
CA LEU A 147 4.37 -13.12 0.61
C LEU A 147 4.93 -14.16 1.57
N ALA A 148 4.12 -15.11 2.04
CA ALA A 148 4.56 -16.22 2.88
C ALA A 148 5.55 -17.13 2.13
N GLU A 149 5.28 -17.44 0.86
CA GLU A 149 6.18 -18.23 0.01
C GLU A 149 7.53 -17.55 -0.22
N ARG A 150 7.51 -16.21 -0.32
CA ARG A 150 8.71 -15.38 -0.38
C ARG A 150 9.39 -15.16 0.98
N LYS A 151 8.88 -15.79 2.05
CA LYS A 151 9.38 -15.66 3.42
C LYS A 151 9.40 -14.21 3.92
N ILE A 152 8.42 -13.42 3.50
CA ILE A 152 8.22 -12.05 3.97
C ILE A 152 7.06 -12.09 4.98
N PRO A 153 7.34 -11.97 6.30
CA PRO A 153 6.30 -11.78 7.30
C PRO A 153 5.48 -10.54 6.96
N SER A 154 4.18 -10.70 6.89
CA SER A 154 3.30 -9.61 6.49
C SER A 154 2.03 -9.57 7.32
N ALA A 155 1.48 -8.38 7.49
CA ALA A 155 0.23 -8.19 8.20
C ALA A 155 -0.58 -7.00 7.71
N GLY A 156 -1.89 -7.17 7.74
CA GLY A 156 -2.81 -6.12 7.34
C GLY A 156 -4.15 -6.24 8.03
N THR A 157 -4.96 -5.20 7.84
CA THR A 157 -6.35 -5.24 8.31
C THR A 157 -7.21 -5.86 7.21
N ALA A 158 -7.77 -7.05 7.40
CA ALA A 158 -8.63 -7.70 6.42
C ALA A 158 -10.10 -7.28 6.54
N ARG A 159 -10.82 -7.23 5.41
CA ARG A 159 -12.28 -7.32 5.39
C ARG A 159 -12.68 -8.79 5.31
N VAL A 160 -13.44 -9.28 6.28
CA VAL A 160 -13.84 -10.71 6.36
C VAL A 160 -14.50 -11.23 5.07
N SER A 161 -15.24 -10.36 4.37
CA SER A 161 -15.89 -10.72 3.10
C SER A 161 -14.93 -11.11 1.98
N ARG A 162 -13.65 -10.71 2.04
CA ARG A 162 -12.62 -11.07 1.05
C ARG A 162 -12.02 -12.45 1.27
N PHE A 163 -12.29 -13.08 2.40
CA PHE A 163 -11.69 -14.35 2.83
C PHE A 163 -12.69 -15.51 2.78
N GLY A 164 -13.73 -15.42 1.95
CA GLY A 164 -14.69 -16.52 1.77
C GLY A 164 -15.57 -16.81 2.99
N ARG A 165 -15.80 -15.82 3.87
CA ARG A 165 -16.58 -15.98 5.12
C ARG A 165 -16.00 -17.08 6.02
N PRO A 166 -14.77 -16.89 6.54
CA PRO A 166 -14.17 -17.82 7.48
C PRO A 166 -15.06 -17.99 8.72
N PRO A 167 -14.97 -19.13 9.43
CA PRO A 167 -15.78 -19.45 10.61
C PRO A 167 -15.34 -18.66 11.85
N LEU A 168 -15.25 -17.34 11.73
CA LEU A 168 -15.00 -16.42 12.84
C LEU A 168 -16.30 -16.12 13.58
N GLN A 169 -16.21 -16.00 14.90
CA GLN A 169 -17.30 -15.58 15.77
C GLN A 169 -17.90 -14.25 15.30
N SER A 170 -19.22 -14.17 15.38
CA SER A 170 -19.96 -12.96 15.02
C SER A 170 -19.62 -11.80 15.96
N ASP A 171 -19.85 -10.57 15.51
CA ASP A 171 -19.66 -9.39 16.37
C ASP A 171 -20.52 -9.44 17.63
N LYS A 172 -21.71 -10.04 17.54
CA LYS A 172 -22.63 -10.20 18.67
C LYS A 172 -22.09 -11.16 19.72
N GLU A 173 -21.43 -12.24 19.30
CA GLU A 173 -20.82 -13.21 20.20
C GLU A 173 -19.57 -12.62 20.85
N MET A 174 -18.74 -11.93 20.06
CA MET A 174 -17.55 -11.24 20.58
C MET A 174 -17.91 -10.14 21.58
N ALA A 175 -19.04 -9.44 21.37
CA ALA A 175 -19.50 -8.39 22.28
C ALA A 175 -19.90 -8.86 23.68
N LYS A 176 -20.20 -10.15 23.84
CA LYS A 176 -20.50 -10.76 25.15
C LYS A 176 -19.25 -11.12 25.94
N LYS A 177 -18.09 -11.16 25.29
CA LYS A 177 -16.83 -11.55 25.90
C LYS A 177 -16.13 -10.34 26.56
N PRO A 178 -15.25 -10.58 27.56
CA PRO A 178 -14.50 -9.49 28.17
C PRO A 178 -13.60 -8.80 27.14
N ARG A 179 -13.35 -7.50 27.36
CA ARG A 179 -12.39 -6.70 26.59
C ARG A 179 -11.04 -7.43 26.51
N GLY A 180 -10.43 -7.44 25.34
CA GLY A 180 -9.17 -8.16 25.10
C GLY A 180 -9.36 -9.56 24.52
N SER A 181 -10.60 -10.07 24.47
CA SER A 181 -10.89 -11.38 23.86
C SER A 181 -10.61 -11.39 22.37
N TYR A 182 -10.12 -12.52 21.87
CA TYR A 182 -9.90 -12.74 20.45
C TYR A 182 -10.49 -14.07 19.99
N ASP A 183 -10.59 -14.20 18.67
CA ASP A 183 -10.98 -15.41 17.96
C ASP A 183 -10.07 -15.54 16.75
N GLU A 184 -9.55 -16.75 16.50
CA GLU A 184 -8.55 -17.00 15.46
C GLU A 184 -8.97 -18.14 14.54
N VAL A 185 -8.70 -17.95 13.26
CA VAL A 185 -8.87 -18.97 12.23
C VAL A 185 -7.58 -19.04 11.42
N ILE A 186 -7.05 -20.25 11.28
CA ILE A 186 -5.86 -20.51 10.47
C ILE A 186 -6.29 -21.22 9.19
N SER A 187 -5.67 -20.86 8.08
CA SER A 187 -5.87 -21.54 6.79
C SER A 187 -5.44 -23.01 6.84
N ARG A 188 -5.99 -23.84 5.96
CA ARG A 188 -5.71 -25.29 5.94
C ARG A 188 -4.23 -25.62 5.71
N ASP A 189 -3.55 -24.76 4.95
CA ASP A 189 -2.11 -24.85 4.69
C ASP A 189 -1.23 -24.28 5.82
N GLY A 190 -1.84 -23.70 6.86
CA GLY A 190 -1.13 -23.09 7.98
C GLY A 190 -0.40 -21.79 7.67
N LYS A 191 -0.47 -21.26 6.44
CA LYS A 191 0.30 -20.08 6.00
C LYS A 191 -0.30 -18.77 6.50
N VAL A 192 -1.62 -18.66 6.55
CA VAL A 192 -2.36 -17.43 6.82
C VAL A 192 -3.21 -17.58 8.08
N ALA A 193 -3.08 -16.63 9.00
CA ALA A 193 -3.89 -16.56 10.21
C ALA A 193 -4.75 -15.30 10.21
N LEU A 194 -6.04 -15.47 10.48
CA LEU A 194 -7.01 -14.41 10.67
C LEU A 194 -7.35 -14.31 12.15
N VAL A 195 -7.11 -13.15 12.75
CA VAL A 195 -7.34 -12.87 14.17
C VAL A 195 -8.33 -11.74 14.32
N LYS A 196 -9.50 -12.05 14.89
CA LYS A 196 -10.53 -11.08 15.25
C LYS A 196 -10.38 -10.71 16.71
N TRP A 197 -10.28 -9.42 17.00
CA TRP A 197 -10.06 -8.92 18.36
C TRP A 197 -11.19 -8.00 18.83
N TYR A 198 -11.60 -8.16 20.08
CA TYR A 198 -12.64 -7.37 20.73
C TYR A 198 -12.04 -6.37 21.72
N ASP A 199 -12.29 -5.08 21.46
CA ASP A 199 -11.94 -3.97 22.36
C ASP A 199 -13.24 -3.23 22.79
N ASN A 200 -13.25 -1.89 22.96
CA ASN A 200 -14.49 -1.14 23.28
C ASN A 200 -15.56 -1.19 22.16
N ARG A 201 -15.11 -1.51 20.93
CA ARG A 201 -15.91 -2.01 19.82
C ARG A 201 -15.09 -3.15 19.20
N PRO A 202 -15.70 -4.20 18.61
CA PRO A 202 -14.93 -5.14 17.80
C PRO A 202 -14.18 -4.32 16.75
N VAL A 203 -12.87 -4.56 16.57
CA VAL A 203 -12.05 -3.76 15.64
C VAL A 203 -12.80 -3.62 14.31
N GLY A 204 -13.35 -2.42 14.11
CA GLY A 204 -14.29 -2.02 13.06
C GLY A 204 -15.23 -3.08 12.48
N GLY A 205 -16.14 -3.70 13.24
CA GLY A 205 -17.42 -4.33 12.82
C GLY A 205 -17.47 -5.33 11.62
N LYS A 206 -16.35 -5.56 10.93
CA LYS A 206 -16.08 -6.43 9.77
C LYS A 206 -14.56 -6.53 9.51
N LYS A 207 -13.71 -5.99 10.40
CA LYS A 207 -12.26 -5.90 10.22
C LYS A 207 -11.56 -6.88 11.15
N VAL A 208 -10.69 -7.69 10.57
CA VAL A 208 -9.94 -8.76 11.24
C VAL A 208 -8.48 -8.52 10.93
N LYS A 209 -7.56 -8.76 11.85
CA LYS A 209 -6.14 -8.69 11.53
C LYS A 209 -5.75 -9.97 10.83
N CYS A 210 -5.06 -9.87 9.70
CA CYS A 210 -4.61 -11.03 8.96
C CYS A 210 -3.10 -10.97 8.84
N ASN A 211 -2.44 -12.07 9.17
CA ASN A 211 -0.99 -12.16 9.12
C ASN A 211 -0.57 -13.41 8.33
N SER A 212 0.50 -13.30 7.55
CA SER A 212 1.26 -14.46 7.11
C SER A 212 2.17 -14.90 8.27
N CYS A 213 2.01 -16.15 8.72
CA CYS A 213 2.70 -16.79 9.85
C CYS A 213 2.19 -16.43 11.28
N LYS A 214 2.32 -17.41 12.20
CA LYS A 214 1.97 -17.29 13.63
C LYS A 214 2.73 -16.12 14.26
N CYS A 215 2.04 -15.05 14.63
CA CYS A 215 2.64 -13.87 15.23
C CYS A 215 2.27 -13.75 16.72
N SER A 216 3.27 -13.44 17.55
CA SER A 216 3.13 -13.18 18.98
C SER A 216 2.28 -11.93 19.28
N ASP A 217 1.65 -11.88 20.45
CA ASP A 217 0.75 -10.80 20.93
C ASP A 217 1.30 -9.37 20.80
N SER A 218 2.62 -9.21 20.80
CA SER A 218 3.33 -7.94 20.59
C SER A 218 3.10 -7.33 19.20
N PHE A 219 2.84 -8.16 18.18
CA PHE A 219 2.63 -7.76 16.78
C PHE A 219 1.25 -7.13 16.54
N ILE A 220 0.24 -7.60 17.27
CA ILE A 220 -1.13 -7.09 17.21
C ILE A 220 -1.20 -5.65 17.72
N ARG A 221 -0.40 -5.27 18.73
CA ARG A 221 -0.40 -3.91 19.30
C ARG A 221 0.22 -2.86 18.36
N TYR A 222 1.14 -3.25 17.47
CA TYR A 222 1.77 -2.32 16.52
C TYR A 222 0.79 -1.78 15.47
N LEU A 223 -0.15 -2.62 14.99
CA LEU A 223 -1.17 -2.23 14.00
C LEU A 223 -2.15 -1.16 14.51
N THR A 224 -2.39 -1.07 15.83
CA THR A 224 -3.21 -0.01 16.43
C THR A 224 -2.48 1.33 16.55
N GLY A 225 -1.14 1.33 16.56
CA GLY A 225 -0.31 2.54 16.62
C GLY A 225 0.10 3.08 15.25
N CYS A 226 0.55 2.22 14.34
CA CYS A 226 1.13 2.65 13.05
C CYS A 226 0.10 3.18 12.04
N CYS A 227 -1.08 2.58 11.90
CA CYS A 227 -2.11 3.12 10.97
C CYS A 227 -2.66 4.49 11.38
N SER A 228 -2.35 4.95 12.59
CA SER A 228 -2.67 6.30 13.09
C SER A 228 -1.58 7.32 12.73
N LEU A 229 -0.33 6.85 12.57
CA LEU A 229 0.85 7.69 12.34
C LEU A 229 1.10 8.01 10.85
N TYR A 230 0.54 7.22 9.93
CA TYR A 230 0.68 7.44 8.48
C TYR A 230 -0.56 8.02 7.79
N LYS A 231 -1.57 8.45 8.55
CA LYS A 231 -2.65 9.27 8.00
C LYS A 231 -2.18 10.70 7.83
N PHE A 232 -1.54 10.98 6.70
CA PHE A 232 -1.56 12.31 6.10
C PHE A 232 -2.86 12.51 5.28
#